data_AF-A0A3M2JRH1-F1
#
_entry.id   AF-A0A3M2JRH1-F1
#
_cell.length_a   1.000
_cell.length_b   1.000
_cell.length_c   1.000
_cell.angle_alpha   90.00
_cell.angle_beta   90.00
_cell.angle_gamma   90.00
#
_symmetry.space_group_name_H-M   'P 1'
#
loop_
_entity.id
_entity.type
_entity.pdbx_description
1 polymer ?
#
loop_
_entity_poly.entity_id
_entity_poly.type
_entity_poly.pdbx_seq_one_letter_code
_entity_poly.pdbx_strand_id
1 'polypeptide(L)'
;EVDYFINKNAREFLREQFDLWMYQYVFKGRNVWTEERIRQLQTLKDIAFMVIDFIAQFEDELVRIWNKPKFVRNSHYVLTLDRLFAVIAPEAGEDAPADDLWERILAHPGFDAQMQEWRDLGMVDEAFTPEQITTPDRLGEHLHSRYRYLPLDTRHFPDLEAEIIARFDHLDETLDGWLIHSENYQALNTLLPRFRGQVQCIHIDPPYNTDTSGFLYMNQYRHSSWLTMMENRLSVGNEFLAEDGSLQCHIDEHEYEKLKLWLDELGMGDAGTVVWDKRNPMTARAGIALQHEYILWRSNYARPIYGTNDNIMAILKKVDAVIRKHGGVNESARKEYAKWLNENPNLSGGEKAYRYIDEDGRVYQSVSLRAPEPRTDPKFFQPLLHPITKKPCPVPPNGFSRTPETLQAMLERGEILFGPDEKTQPRQKKYLSKDTYMQVRSVIQNGAKGKADLDVLGLSFPYCHPVSLYQYFIGAAMLNGGNVVLDFFAGSGTTAHAVMNLNREDGGRRKYILVEMGEHFHTVILPRVKKVAFSDQWKDGRAQPDGQGMSHFVKYYALEQYEDTLRRAHYEDADLFENPYEDPWHTYVFLRDRKMLDALEIGEDESVTFHPERLYPDID
;
A
#
# COMPACT_ATOMS: atom_id res chain seq x y z
N GLU A 1 -14.13 -4.40 -26.63
CA GLU A 1 -12.69 -4.13 -26.63
C GLU A 1 -11.95 -5.41 -26.98
N VAL A 2 -10.78 -5.29 -27.60
CA VAL A 2 -9.88 -6.40 -27.89
C VAL A 2 -8.90 -6.48 -26.73
N ASP A 3 -8.83 -7.62 -26.06
CA ASP A 3 -7.84 -7.86 -25.01
C ASP A 3 -6.44 -7.87 -25.64
N TYR A 4 -5.61 -6.88 -25.34
CA TYR A 4 -4.22 -6.85 -25.81
C TYR A 4 -3.35 -7.74 -24.91
N PHE A 5 -3.37 -9.05 -25.17
CA PHE A 5 -2.33 -9.94 -24.67
C PHE A 5 -1.20 -10.01 -25.70
N ILE A 6 -0.06 -9.45 -25.33
CA ILE A 6 1.17 -9.52 -26.12
C ILE A 6 1.88 -10.83 -25.74
N ASN A 7 2.20 -11.66 -26.74
CA ASN A 7 2.91 -12.90 -26.48
C ASN A 7 4.42 -12.64 -26.37
N LYS A 8 5.00 -12.94 -25.21
CA LYS A 8 6.44 -12.75 -24.94
C LYS A 8 7.35 -13.47 -25.95
N ASN A 9 6.91 -14.58 -26.54
CA ASN A 9 7.64 -15.37 -27.54
C ASN A 9 6.66 -16.12 -28.46
N ALA A 10 6.02 -15.37 -29.36
CA ALA A 10 5.03 -15.92 -30.28
C ALA A 10 5.63 -16.98 -31.23
N ARG A 11 6.90 -16.82 -31.62
CA ARG A 11 7.59 -17.73 -32.53
C ARG A 11 7.66 -19.14 -31.97
N GLU A 12 8.21 -19.29 -30.77
CA GLU A 12 8.38 -20.59 -30.13
C GLU A 12 7.04 -21.22 -29.82
N PHE A 13 6.11 -20.43 -29.24
CA PHE A 13 4.77 -20.89 -28.92
C PHE A 13 4.02 -21.43 -30.16
N LEU A 14 3.96 -20.66 -31.25
CA LEU A 14 3.24 -21.07 -32.45
C LEU A 14 3.90 -22.26 -33.16
N ARG A 15 5.23 -22.35 -33.14
CA ARG A 15 5.96 -23.52 -33.66
C ARG A 15 5.65 -24.76 -32.86
N GLU A 16 5.63 -24.68 -31.53
CA GLU A 16 5.25 -25.78 -30.66
C GLU A 16 3.80 -26.23 -30.93
N GLN A 17 2.85 -25.28 -31.02
CA GLN A 17 1.46 -25.61 -31.34
C GLN A 17 1.31 -26.28 -32.71
N PHE A 18 2.05 -25.81 -33.71
CA PHE A 18 2.08 -26.43 -35.04
C PHE A 18 2.68 -27.84 -34.99
N ASP A 19 3.79 -28.03 -34.29
CA ASP A 19 4.44 -29.34 -34.16
C ASP A 19 3.54 -30.34 -33.40
N LEU A 20 2.82 -29.90 -32.35
CA LEU A 20 1.81 -30.71 -31.66
C LEU A 20 0.65 -31.10 -32.59
N TRP A 21 0.12 -30.16 -33.36
CA TRP A 21 -0.91 -30.43 -34.35
C TRP A 21 -0.43 -31.42 -35.42
N MET A 22 0.78 -31.21 -35.93
CA MET A 22 1.38 -32.07 -36.96
C MET A 22 1.62 -33.47 -36.41
N TYR A 23 2.10 -33.60 -35.16
CA TYR A 23 2.24 -34.89 -34.48
C TYR A 23 0.87 -35.58 -34.36
N GLN A 24 -0.15 -34.89 -33.89
CA GLN A 24 -1.50 -35.46 -33.83
C GLN A 24 -2.00 -35.87 -35.21
N TYR A 25 -1.76 -35.08 -36.26
CA TYR A 25 -2.16 -35.41 -37.61
C TYR A 25 -1.46 -36.67 -38.15
N VAL A 26 -0.16 -36.79 -37.90
CA VAL A 26 0.65 -37.94 -38.34
C VAL A 26 0.31 -39.21 -37.56
N PHE A 27 -0.07 -39.10 -36.28
CA PHE A 27 -0.28 -40.28 -35.42
C PHE A 27 -1.76 -40.61 -35.14
N LYS A 28 -2.72 -39.80 -35.59
CA LYS A 28 -4.15 -40.06 -35.45
C LYS A 28 -4.68 -40.92 -36.61
N GLY A 29 -4.85 -42.21 -36.36
CA GLY A 29 -5.49 -43.19 -37.27
C GLY A 29 -4.52 -44.10 -38.02
N ARG A 30 -5.06 -45.08 -38.77
CA ARG A 30 -4.29 -45.93 -39.69
C ARG A 30 -4.04 -45.19 -41.01
N ASN A 31 -3.16 -44.20 -40.98
CA ASN A 31 -2.79 -43.44 -42.17
C ASN A 31 -1.74 -44.21 -42.99
N VAL A 32 -1.97 -44.38 -44.29
CA VAL A 32 -0.99 -44.91 -45.24
C VAL A 32 -0.15 -43.73 -45.73
N TRP A 33 1.15 -43.74 -45.41
CA TRP A 33 2.08 -42.65 -45.76
C TRP A 33 2.78 -42.93 -47.08
N THR A 34 2.39 -42.23 -48.14
CA THR A 34 3.12 -42.24 -49.42
C THR A 34 4.24 -41.22 -49.41
N GLU A 35 5.26 -41.41 -50.26
CA GLU A 35 6.37 -40.45 -50.42
C GLU A 35 5.87 -39.05 -50.80
N GLU A 36 4.87 -38.98 -51.69
CA GLU A 36 4.21 -37.73 -52.06
C GLU A 36 3.58 -37.03 -50.85
N ARG A 37 2.89 -37.79 -49.98
CA ARG A 37 2.25 -37.23 -48.79
C ARG A 37 3.27 -36.69 -47.79
N ILE A 38 4.40 -37.37 -47.64
CA ILE A 38 5.50 -36.91 -46.78
C ILE A 38 6.07 -35.59 -47.29
N ARG A 39 6.34 -35.47 -48.61
CA ARG A 39 6.81 -34.21 -49.21
C ARG A 39 5.80 -33.08 -49.01
N GLN A 40 4.51 -33.33 -49.21
CA GLN A 40 3.46 -32.33 -48.96
C GLN A 40 3.45 -31.84 -47.51
N LEU A 41 3.65 -32.73 -46.53
CA LEU A 41 3.72 -32.35 -45.12
C LEU A 41 4.97 -31.53 -44.80
N GLN A 42 6.12 -31.86 -45.39
CA GLN A 42 7.34 -31.06 -45.26
C GLN A 42 7.14 -29.65 -45.82
N THR A 43 6.59 -29.54 -47.04
CA THR A 43 6.28 -28.23 -47.64
C THR A 43 5.27 -27.43 -46.82
N LEU A 44 4.24 -28.08 -46.26
CA LEU A 44 3.29 -27.42 -45.35
C LEU A 44 3.99 -26.88 -44.10
N LYS A 45 4.91 -27.65 -43.52
CA LYS A 45 5.71 -27.22 -42.36
C LYS A 45 6.56 -25.99 -42.70
N ASP A 46 7.23 -25.98 -43.85
CA ASP A 46 8.03 -24.85 -44.29
C ASP A 46 7.16 -23.58 -44.46
N ILE A 47 6.00 -23.70 -45.10
CA ILE A 47 5.05 -22.60 -45.26
C ILE A 47 4.52 -22.12 -43.90
N ALA A 48 4.13 -23.04 -43.03
CA ALA A 48 3.65 -22.70 -41.70
C ALA A 48 4.72 -21.95 -40.90
N PHE A 49 5.98 -22.39 -40.96
CA PHE A 49 7.09 -21.75 -40.26
C PHE A 49 7.36 -20.33 -40.81
N MET A 50 7.28 -20.12 -42.13
CA MET A 50 7.38 -18.77 -42.70
C MET A 50 6.26 -17.84 -42.21
N VAL A 51 5.01 -18.34 -42.16
CA VAL A 51 3.87 -17.54 -41.65
C VAL A 51 4.02 -17.26 -40.16
N ILE A 52 4.46 -18.24 -39.37
CA ILE A 52 4.72 -18.07 -37.94
C ILE A 52 5.81 -17.03 -37.72
N ASP A 53 6.88 -17.06 -38.50
CA ASP A 53 7.98 -16.09 -38.40
C ASP A 53 7.51 -14.67 -38.70
N PHE A 54 6.62 -14.49 -39.68
CA PHE A 54 5.99 -13.20 -39.97
C PHE A 54 5.10 -12.70 -38.81
N ILE A 55 4.24 -13.57 -38.26
CA ILE A 55 3.39 -13.21 -37.10
C ILE A 55 4.26 -12.86 -35.88
N ALA A 56 5.33 -13.64 -35.66
CA ALA A 56 6.23 -13.41 -34.55
C ALA A 56 6.96 -12.07 -34.65
N GLN A 57 7.38 -11.63 -35.84
CA GLN A 57 7.98 -10.31 -36.02
C GLN A 57 7.05 -9.18 -35.56
N PHE A 58 5.75 -9.29 -35.85
CA PHE A 58 4.76 -8.31 -35.38
C PHE A 58 4.63 -8.33 -33.86
N GLU A 59 4.52 -9.51 -33.24
CA GLU A 59 4.46 -9.64 -31.77
C GLU A 59 5.74 -9.15 -31.08
N ASP A 60 6.92 -9.48 -31.62
CA ASP A 60 8.22 -9.02 -31.10
C ASP A 60 8.29 -7.50 -31.07
N GLU A 61 7.69 -6.82 -32.05
CA GLU A 61 7.59 -5.36 -32.08
C GLU A 61 6.64 -4.82 -31.00
N LEU A 62 5.48 -5.44 -30.78
CA LEU A 62 4.60 -5.08 -29.67
C LEU A 62 5.28 -5.27 -28.31
N VAL A 63 6.05 -6.35 -28.13
CA VAL A 63 6.86 -6.60 -26.92
C VAL A 63 7.89 -5.48 -26.71
N ARG A 64 8.55 -5.01 -27.78
CA ARG A 64 9.51 -3.90 -27.70
C ARG A 64 8.84 -2.59 -27.30
N ILE A 65 7.71 -2.25 -27.93
CA ILE A 65 6.94 -1.04 -27.61
C ILE A 65 6.44 -1.08 -26.16
N TRP A 66 5.97 -2.26 -25.71
CA TRP A 66 5.48 -2.46 -24.34
C TRP A 66 6.58 -2.27 -23.30
N ASN A 67 7.76 -2.82 -23.54
CA ASN A 67 8.91 -2.77 -22.63
C ASN A 67 9.81 -1.54 -22.80
N LYS A 68 9.53 -0.67 -23.78
CA LYS A 68 10.26 0.58 -23.98
C LYS A 68 10.19 1.41 -22.68
N PRO A 69 11.32 1.87 -22.14
CA PRO A 69 11.36 2.86 -21.07
C PRO A 69 10.50 4.09 -21.39
N LYS A 70 9.70 4.50 -20.41
CA LYS A 70 8.70 5.56 -20.56
C LYS A 70 9.26 6.90 -20.12
N PHE A 71 8.92 7.95 -20.88
CA PHE A 71 9.21 9.32 -20.47
C PHE A 71 8.28 9.75 -19.34
N VAL A 72 8.80 10.59 -18.44
CA VAL A 72 7.99 11.28 -17.43
C VAL A 72 7.32 12.48 -18.09
N ARG A 73 6.04 12.71 -17.76
CA ARG A 73 5.21 13.80 -18.26
C ARG A 73 4.43 14.41 -17.11
N ASN A 74 4.05 15.69 -17.21
CA ASN A 74 3.24 16.41 -16.21
C ASN A 74 3.75 16.21 -14.77
N SER A 75 5.06 16.32 -14.57
CA SER A 75 5.67 16.18 -13.25
C SER A 75 5.47 17.47 -12.48
N HIS A 76 4.90 17.34 -11.28
CA HIS A 76 4.60 18.43 -10.38
C HIS A 76 4.68 17.96 -8.93
N TYR A 77 4.53 18.91 -8.01
CA TYR A 77 4.64 18.68 -6.59
C TYR A 77 3.49 19.31 -5.82
N VAL A 78 3.11 18.66 -4.72
CA VAL A 78 2.21 19.24 -3.74
C VAL A 78 2.92 19.27 -2.39
N LEU A 79 3.04 20.45 -1.80
CA LEU A 79 3.65 20.65 -0.50
C LEU A 79 2.79 21.55 0.38
N THR A 80 2.70 21.23 1.66
CA THR A 80 1.97 22.06 2.62
C THR A 80 2.71 23.38 2.89
N LEU A 81 1.97 24.47 3.15
CA LEU A 81 2.56 25.80 3.34
C LEU A 81 3.63 25.82 4.44
N ASP A 82 3.52 25.02 5.50
CA ASP A 82 4.53 24.91 6.54
C ASP A 82 5.87 24.38 6.04
N ARG A 83 5.88 23.47 5.05
CA ARG A 83 7.11 22.98 4.42
C ARG A 83 7.77 24.07 3.58
N LEU A 84 6.96 24.79 2.81
CA LEU A 84 7.42 25.88 1.97
C LEU A 84 7.96 27.06 2.80
N PHE A 85 7.20 27.47 3.81
CA PHE A 85 7.57 28.59 4.67
C PHE A 85 8.82 28.26 5.50
N ALA A 86 9.04 27.00 5.88
CA ALA A 86 10.26 26.58 6.58
C ALA A 86 11.54 26.72 5.75
N VAL A 87 11.46 26.76 4.42
CA VAL A 87 12.64 26.89 3.53
C VAL A 87 12.78 28.28 2.90
N ILE A 88 11.77 29.14 3.02
CA ILE A 88 11.77 30.52 2.49
C ILE A 88 11.89 31.57 3.62
N ALA A 89 11.35 31.31 4.81
CA ALA A 89 11.42 32.28 5.90
C ALA A 89 12.87 32.37 6.42
N PRO A 90 13.41 33.58 6.63
CA PRO A 90 14.76 33.76 7.14
C PRO A 90 14.90 33.12 8.53
N GLU A 91 16.02 32.42 8.77
CA GLU A 91 16.34 31.95 10.12
C GLU A 91 16.48 33.14 11.07
N ALA A 92 15.89 33.02 12.27
CA ALA A 92 15.92 34.09 13.26
C ALA A 92 17.37 34.40 13.69
N GLY A 93 17.94 35.48 13.15
CA GLY A 93 19.26 35.99 13.52
C GLY A 93 20.33 35.97 12.43
N GLU A 94 20.00 35.56 11.20
CA GLU A 94 20.92 35.66 10.05
C GLU A 94 20.66 36.95 9.24
N ASP A 95 21.73 37.68 8.89
CA ASP A 95 21.73 38.79 7.93
C ASP A 95 21.63 38.24 6.48
N ALA A 96 20.69 37.33 6.23
CA ALA A 96 20.37 36.84 4.90
C ALA A 96 19.44 37.84 4.19
N PRO A 97 19.63 38.13 2.88
CA PRO A 97 18.67 38.93 2.13
C PRO A 97 17.28 38.29 2.21
N ALA A 98 16.25 39.11 2.40
CA ALA A 98 14.86 38.64 2.40
C ALA A 98 14.58 37.91 1.08
N ASP A 99 14.27 36.62 1.19
CA ASP A 99 13.88 35.79 0.05
C ASP A 99 12.48 36.23 -0.41
N ASP A 100 12.39 36.77 -1.63
CA ASP A 100 11.14 37.33 -2.18
C ASP A 100 10.23 36.27 -2.79
N LEU A 101 10.61 34.99 -2.71
CA LEU A 101 9.86 33.88 -3.31
C LEU A 101 8.45 33.78 -2.72
N TRP A 102 8.26 34.05 -1.43
CA TRP A 102 6.94 34.04 -0.81
C TRP A 102 6.02 35.12 -1.41
N GLU A 103 6.50 36.37 -1.52
CA GLU A 103 5.77 37.47 -2.13
C GLU A 103 5.49 37.20 -3.61
N ARG A 104 6.43 36.59 -4.33
CA ARG A 104 6.27 36.21 -5.73
C ARG A 104 5.22 35.13 -5.91
N ILE A 105 5.13 34.14 -5.02
CA ILE A 105 4.09 33.12 -5.04
C ILE A 105 2.71 33.75 -4.82
N LEU A 106 2.57 34.63 -3.82
CA LEU A 106 1.30 35.31 -3.53
C LEU A 106 0.86 36.26 -4.66
N ALA A 107 1.81 36.90 -5.35
CA ALA A 107 1.54 37.79 -6.48
C ALA A 107 1.41 37.07 -7.83
N HIS A 108 1.69 35.77 -7.89
CA HIS A 108 1.68 35.00 -9.14
C HIS A 108 0.25 34.88 -9.69
N PRO A 109 0.01 35.02 -11.02
CA PRO A 109 -1.32 34.89 -11.61
C PRO A 109 -2.01 33.54 -11.32
N GLY A 110 -1.22 32.47 -11.12
CA GLY A 110 -1.72 31.15 -10.77
C GLY A 110 -2.19 30.99 -9.32
N PHE A 111 -1.91 31.96 -8.44
CA PHE A 111 -2.36 31.92 -7.05
C PHE A 111 -3.90 31.95 -6.94
N ASP A 112 -4.57 32.65 -7.85
CA ASP A 112 -6.03 32.64 -7.95
C ASP A 112 -6.58 31.23 -8.26
N ALA A 113 -5.92 30.50 -9.16
CA ALA A 113 -6.27 29.11 -9.47
C ALA A 113 -6.02 28.18 -8.28
N GLN A 114 -4.92 28.39 -7.54
CA GLN A 114 -4.63 27.67 -6.31
C GLN A 114 -5.68 27.91 -5.22
N MET A 115 -6.11 29.17 -5.02
CA MET A 115 -7.17 29.50 -4.08
C MET A 115 -8.50 28.88 -4.49
N GLN A 116 -8.82 28.90 -5.78
CA GLN A 116 -10.04 28.26 -6.28
C GLN A 116 -10.02 26.75 -6.02
N GLU A 117 -8.88 26.09 -6.21
CA GLU A 117 -8.73 24.68 -5.86
C GLU A 117 -8.97 24.43 -4.36
N TRP A 118 -8.43 25.26 -3.46
CA TRP A 118 -8.71 25.13 -2.03
C TRP A 118 -10.19 25.28 -1.68
N ARG A 119 -10.91 26.16 -2.38
CA ARG A 119 -12.36 26.33 -2.24
C ARG A 119 -13.13 25.12 -2.75
N ASP A 120 -12.77 24.63 -3.94
CA ASP A 120 -13.41 23.47 -4.57
C ASP A 120 -13.19 22.19 -3.74
N LEU A 121 -12.02 22.07 -3.10
CA LEU A 121 -11.72 20.99 -2.16
C LEU A 121 -12.33 21.21 -0.77
N GLY A 122 -13.00 22.33 -0.51
CA GLY A 122 -13.67 22.62 0.76
C GLY A 122 -12.73 22.83 1.94
N MET A 123 -11.48 23.24 1.68
CA MET A 123 -10.48 23.57 2.69
C MET A 123 -10.69 24.98 3.25
N VAL A 124 -11.08 25.90 2.39
CA VAL A 124 -11.39 27.30 2.70
C VAL A 124 -12.74 27.69 2.12
N ASP A 125 -13.32 28.80 2.59
CA ASP A 125 -14.59 29.32 2.09
C ASP A 125 -14.39 30.51 1.12
N GLU A 126 -15.49 31.05 0.60
CA GLU A 126 -15.48 32.22 -0.29
C GLU A 126 -14.99 33.51 0.40
N ALA A 127 -14.99 33.55 1.74
CA ALA A 127 -14.52 34.70 2.51
C ALA A 127 -13.01 34.64 2.79
N PHE A 128 -12.35 33.54 2.45
CA PHE A 128 -10.91 33.39 2.58
C PHE A 128 -10.16 34.33 1.64
N THR A 129 -9.17 35.01 2.20
CA THR A 129 -8.25 35.91 1.48
C THR A 129 -6.80 35.56 1.82
N PRO A 130 -5.83 35.86 0.92
CA PRO A 130 -4.41 35.51 1.11
C PRO A 130 -3.82 36.05 2.43
N GLU A 131 -4.28 37.20 2.91
CA GLU A 131 -3.78 37.84 4.14
C GLU A 131 -4.10 37.04 5.40
N GLN A 132 -5.00 36.04 5.32
CA GLN A 132 -5.32 35.14 6.43
C GLN A 132 -4.31 34.00 6.59
N ILE A 133 -3.44 33.78 5.58
CA ILE A 133 -2.44 32.72 5.60
C ILE A 133 -1.39 32.99 6.68
N THR A 134 -0.97 34.24 6.84
CA THR A 134 -0.02 34.66 7.87
C THR A 134 -0.73 35.42 8.98
N THR A 135 -0.11 35.46 10.15
CA THR A 135 -0.55 36.27 11.29
C THR A 135 0.66 37.02 11.83
N PRO A 136 0.54 38.33 12.08
CA PRO A 136 1.63 39.10 12.67
C PRO A 136 1.70 38.88 14.19
N ASP A 137 2.90 38.69 14.73
CA ASP A 137 3.18 38.72 16.18
C ASP A 137 4.42 39.59 16.51
N ARG A 138 4.92 39.46 17.75
CA ARG A 138 6.07 40.22 18.24
C ARG A 138 7.43 39.76 17.68
N LEU A 139 7.48 38.59 17.06
CA LEU A 139 8.66 37.93 16.49
C LEU A 139 8.68 37.96 14.95
N GLY A 140 7.57 38.33 14.30
CA GLY A 140 7.49 38.50 12.84
C GLY A 140 6.12 38.09 12.28
N GLU A 141 6.07 37.73 11.01
CA GLU A 141 4.94 37.00 10.43
C GLU A 141 5.16 35.49 10.55
N HIS A 142 4.10 34.74 10.83
CA HIS A 142 4.12 33.28 10.85
C HIS A 142 2.78 32.74 10.34
N LEU A 143 2.80 31.49 9.87
CA LEU A 143 1.61 30.86 9.33
C LEU A 143 0.50 30.73 10.38
N HIS A 144 -0.71 31.12 9.99
CA HIS A 144 -1.91 30.94 10.79
C HIS A 144 -2.15 29.45 11.07
N SER A 145 -2.44 29.10 12.32
CA SER A 145 -2.52 27.72 12.79
C SER A 145 -3.50 26.84 12.00
N ARG A 146 -4.59 27.44 11.49
CA ARG A 146 -5.60 26.78 10.64
C ARG A 146 -5.11 26.52 9.21
N TYR A 147 -4.31 27.42 8.65
CA TYR A 147 -4.01 27.45 7.21
C TYR A 147 -2.59 26.99 6.88
N ARG A 148 -1.75 26.77 7.89
CA ARG A 148 -0.36 26.33 7.73
C ARG A 148 -0.19 25.03 6.95
N TYR A 149 -1.23 24.18 6.89
CA TYR A 149 -1.18 22.92 6.14
C TYR A 149 -1.97 22.96 4.83
N LEU A 150 -2.33 24.15 4.33
CA LEU A 150 -2.89 24.24 2.98
C LEU A 150 -1.89 23.66 1.97
N PRO A 151 -2.32 22.73 1.09
CA PRO A 151 -1.43 22.13 0.11
C PRO A 151 -1.28 23.06 -1.09
N LEU A 152 -0.09 23.59 -1.32
CA LEU A 152 0.28 24.29 -2.55
C LEU A 152 0.62 23.25 -3.63
N ASP A 153 0.03 23.37 -4.80
CA ASP A 153 0.30 22.56 -5.99
C ASP A 153 1.09 23.38 -7.00
N THR A 154 2.31 22.93 -7.30
CA THR A 154 3.24 23.65 -8.17
C THR A 154 2.78 23.73 -9.62
N ARG A 155 1.79 22.92 -10.03
CA ARG A 155 1.19 23.00 -11.38
C ARG A 155 0.63 24.38 -11.71
N HIS A 156 0.21 25.15 -10.69
CA HIS A 156 -0.31 26.51 -10.87
C HIS A 156 0.81 27.55 -10.98
N PHE A 157 2.07 27.16 -10.76
CA PHE A 157 3.24 28.03 -10.70
C PHE A 157 4.38 27.48 -11.58
N PRO A 158 4.16 27.21 -12.89
CA PRO A 158 5.14 26.56 -13.75
C PRO A 158 6.49 27.29 -13.80
N ASP A 159 6.48 28.63 -13.79
CA ASP A 159 7.69 29.45 -13.84
C ASP A 159 8.46 29.51 -12.51
N LEU A 160 7.84 29.10 -11.40
CA LEU A 160 8.43 29.11 -10.06
C LEU A 160 8.70 27.70 -9.52
N GLU A 161 8.15 26.65 -10.14
CA GLU A 161 8.26 25.28 -9.65
C GLU A 161 9.72 24.87 -9.44
N ALA A 162 10.58 25.04 -10.44
CA ALA A 162 11.99 24.69 -10.34
C ALA A 162 12.70 25.44 -9.20
N GLU A 163 12.36 26.71 -8.97
CA GLU A 163 12.93 27.51 -7.90
C GLU A 163 12.45 27.04 -6.52
N ILE A 164 11.17 26.69 -6.38
CA ILE A 164 10.60 26.13 -5.15
C ILE A 164 11.30 24.82 -4.81
N ILE A 165 11.45 23.92 -5.79
CA ILE A 165 12.06 22.61 -5.58
C ILE A 165 13.56 22.71 -5.29
N ALA A 166 14.26 23.67 -5.91
CA ALA A 166 15.67 23.93 -5.65
C ALA A 166 15.96 24.37 -4.20
N ARG A 167 14.94 24.74 -3.40
CA ARG A 167 15.11 25.06 -1.98
C ARG A 167 15.27 23.81 -1.09
N PHE A 168 15.12 22.61 -1.64
CA PHE A 168 15.25 21.34 -0.91
C PHE A 168 16.50 20.57 -1.37
N ASP A 169 17.57 20.60 -0.58
CA ASP A 169 18.86 19.97 -0.90
C ASP A 169 18.77 18.44 -1.14
N HIS A 170 17.90 17.76 -0.39
CA HIS A 170 17.70 16.32 -0.45
C HIS A 170 16.24 15.99 -0.72
N LEU A 171 15.74 16.40 -1.89
CA LEU A 171 14.33 16.27 -2.28
C LEU A 171 13.74 14.89 -1.97
N ASP A 172 14.45 13.82 -2.34
CA ASP A 172 14.02 12.44 -2.12
C ASP A 172 13.79 12.06 -0.66
N GLU A 173 14.60 12.63 0.23
CA GLU A 173 14.47 12.45 1.68
C GLU A 173 13.31 13.26 2.23
N THR A 174 13.06 14.44 1.65
CA THR A 174 11.97 15.34 2.05
C THR A 174 10.58 14.90 1.57
N LEU A 175 10.49 14.16 0.47
CA LEU A 175 9.23 13.63 -0.05
C LEU A 175 8.63 12.57 0.88
N ASP A 176 7.35 12.76 1.20
CA ASP A 176 6.51 11.83 1.95
C ASP A 176 5.77 10.86 1.02
N GLY A 177 5.73 11.12 -0.30
CA GLY A 177 5.25 10.12 -1.25
C GLY A 177 5.40 10.45 -2.73
N TRP A 178 5.09 9.45 -3.55
CA TRP A 178 5.05 9.52 -5.02
C TRP A 178 3.70 9.01 -5.52
N LEU A 179 3.06 9.78 -6.41
CA LEU A 179 1.83 9.39 -7.10
C LEU A 179 2.11 9.31 -8.60
N ILE A 180 1.96 8.14 -9.19
CA ILE A 180 2.29 7.90 -10.60
C ILE A 180 1.02 7.57 -11.37
N HIS A 181 0.69 8.40 -12.36
CA HIS A 181 -0.39 8.15 -13.29
C HIS A 181 0.11 7.33 -14.47
N SER A 182 -0.08 6.00 -14.42
CA SER A 182 0.44 5.07 -15.43
C SER A 182 -0.14 3.67 -15.29
N GLU A 183 -0.09 2.90 -16.39
CA GLU A 183 -0.11 1.45 -16.33
C GLU A 183 0.99 0.94 -15.37
N ASN A 184 0.60 0.03 -14.48
CA ASN A 184 1.39 -0.34 -13.31
C ASN A 184 2.60 -1.23 -13.61
N TYR A 185 2.56 -2.09 -14.62
CA TYR A 185 3.75 -2.81 -15.05
C TYR A 185 4.83 -1.86 -15.57
N GLN A 186 4.45 -0.86 -16.38
CA GLN A 186 5.40 0.14 -16.89
C GLN A 186 5.95 1.05 -15.77
N ALA A 187 5.10 1.46 -14.83
CA ALA A 187 5.54 2.22 -13.67
C ALA A 187 6.52 1.43 -12.79
N LEU A 188 6.23 0.15 -12.52
CA LEU A 188 7.12 -0.71 -11.73
C LEU A 188 8.49 -0.85 -12.40
N ASN A 189 8.56 -1.09 -13.71
CA ASN A 189 9.85 -1.18 -14.41
C ASN A 189 10.63 0.15 -14.36
N THR A 190 9.93 1.29 -14.48
CA THR A 190 10.53 2.63 -14.43
C THR A 190 11.08 2.96 -13.04
N LEU A 191 10.37 2.55 -11.99
CA LEU A 191 10.72 2.83 -10.59
C LEU A 191 11.75 1.85 -10.01
N LEU A 192 11.88 0.66 -10.60
CA LEU A 192 12.69 -0.43 -10.05
C LEU A 192 14.16 -0.05 -9.81
N PRO A 193 14.89 0.62 -10.73
CA PRO A 193 16.29 0.98 -10.49
C PRO A 193 16.50 1.81 -9.22
N ARG A 194 15.48 2.58 -8.84
CA ARG A 194 15.54 3.51 -7.71
C ARG A 194 15.11 2.88 -6.39
N PHE A 195 14.09 2.03 -6.39
CA PHE A 195 13.46 1.51 -5.16
C PHE A 195 13.69 0.01 -4.92
N ARG A 196 14.54 -0.64 -5.74
CA ARG A 196 14.96 -2.04 -5.55
C ARG A 196 15.43 -2.29 -4.10
N GLY A 197 14.84 -3.30 -3.46
CA GLY A 197 15.19 -3.70 -2.10
C GLY A 197 14.86 -2.70 -0.98
N GLN A 198 14.04 -1.67 -1.23
CA GLN A 198 13.76 -0.59 -0.26
C GLN A 198 12.32 -0.57 0.26
N VAL A 199 11.41 -1.30 -0.36
CA VAL A 199 9.99 -1.31 0.01
C VAL A 199 9.77 -2.28 1.16
N GLN A 200 9.24 -1.78 2.28
CA GLN A 200 8.93 -2.62 3.44
C GLN A 200 7.60 -3.35 3.27
N CYS A 201 6.62 -2.69 2.66
CA CYS A 201 5.27 -3.21 2.52
C CYS A 201 4.76 -2.95 1.11
N ILE A 202 4.44 -4.01 0.38
CA ILE A 202 3.59 -3.93 -0.81
C ILE A 202 2.18 -4.27 -0.34
N HIS A 203 1.25 -3.33 -0.45
CA HIS A 203 -0.15 -3.52 -0.07
C HIS A 203 -1.03 -3.24 -1.29
N ILE A 204 -1.62 -4.28 -1.86
CA ILE A 204 -2.32 -4.18 -3.15
C ILE A 204 -3.71 -4.82 -3.12
N ASP A 205 -4.61 -4.23 -3.90
CA ASP A 205 -5.99 -4.66 -4.10
C ASP A 205 -6.27 -4.80 -5.61
N PRO A 206 -5.78 -5.89 -6.24
CA PRO A 206 -5.96 -6.12 -7.67
C PRO A 206 -7.44 -6.40 -8.01
N PRO A 207 -7.83 -6.33 -9.30
CA PRO A 207 -9.18 -6.73 -9.70
C PRO A 207 -9.44 -8.21 -9.40
N TYR A 208 -10.59 -8.54 -8.83
CA TYR A 208 -10.93 -9.91 -8.43
C TYR A 208 -11.48 -10.79 -9.57
N ASN A 209 -11.63 -10.24 -10.78
CA ASN A 209 -12.09 -10.98 -11.97
C ASN A 209 -13.49 -11.60 -11.82
N THR A 210 -14.44 -10.91 -11.16
CA THR A 210 -15.81 -11.39 -10.96
C THR A 210 -16.79 -10.87 -12.01
N ASP A 211 -17.82 -11.65 -12.35
CA ASP A 211 -18.90 -11.32 -13.33
C ASP A 211 -19.80 -10.11 -12.94
N THR A 212 -19.37 -9.28 -11.99
CA THR A 212 -20.16 -8.15 -11.51
C THR A 212 -20.02 -6.93 -12.44
N SER A 213 -21.17 -6.44 -12.90
CA SER A 213 -21.27 -5.20 -13.66
C SER A 213 -20.87 -4.00 -12.79
N GLY A 214 -19.77 -3.31 -13.14
CA GLY A 214 -19.44 -2.00 -12.56
C GLY A 214 -18.03 -1.83 -11.98
N PHE A 215 -17.10 -2.77 -12.21
CA PHE A 215 -15.70 -2.54 -11.86
C PHE A 215 -15.00 -1.64 -12.90
N LEU A 216 -14.13 -0.76 -12.41
CA LEU A 216 -13.26 0.10 -13.24
C LEU A 216 -12.19 -0.71 -13.98
N TYR A 217 -11.86 -1.88 -13.46
CA TYR A 217 -10.98 -2.85 -14.08
C TYR A 217 -11.79 -3.85 -14.90
N MET A 218 -11.20 -4.32 -16.00
CA MET A 218 -11.74 -5.43 -16.79
C MET A 218 -11.81 -6.69 -15.91
N ASN A 219 -13.00 -7.28 -15.80
CA ASN A 219 -13.30 -8.35 -14.83
C ASN A 219 -13.83 -9.64 -15.50
N GLN A 220 -13.53 -9.83 -16.78
CA GLN A 220 -13.95 -11.01 -17.55
C GLN A 220 -12.75 -11.69 -18.22
N TYR A 221 -11.59 -11.60 -17.59
CA TYR A 221 -10.40 -12.28 -18.07
C TYR A 221 -10.58 -13.79 -17.91
N ARG A 222 -10.05 -14.54 -18.88
CA ARG A 222 -9.75 -15.96 -18.60
C ARG A 222 -8.81 -16.02 -17.40
N HIS A 223 -8.95 -17.02 -16.53
CA HIS A 223 -8.06 -17.16 -15.37
C HIS A 223 -6.56 -17.11 -15.74
N SER A 224 -6.18 -17.68 -16.89
CA SER A 224 -4.81 -17.62 -17.41
C SER A 224 -4.34 -16.19 -17.72
N SER A 225 -5.25 -15.38 -18.26
CA SER A 225 -5.02 -13.98 -18.62
C SER A 225 -4.84 -13.11 -17.37
N TRP A 226 -5.72 -13.28 -16.39
CA TRP A 226 -5.59 -12.62 -15.09
C TRP A 226 -4.30 -13.01 -14.37
N LEU A 227 -3.98 -14.32 -14.36
CA LEU A 227 -2.77 -14.81 -13.70
C LEU A 227 -1.50 -14.27 -14.38
N THR A 228 -1.48 -14.17 -15.71
CA THR A 228 -0.35 -13.57 -16.45
C THR A 228 -0.19 -12.08 -16.11
N MET A 229 -1.29 -11.33 -16.00
CA MET A 229 -1.27 -9.93 -15.59
C MET A 229 -0.65 -9.77 -14.19
N MET A 230 -1.09 -10.59 -13.23
CA MET A 230 -0.57 -10.59 -11.87
C MET A 230 0.88 -11.07 -11.79
N GLU A 231 1.23 -12.12 -12.53
CA GLU A 231 2.59 -12.66 -12.61
C GLU A 231 3.59 -11.57 -12.98
N ASN A 232 3.36 -10.90 -14.12
CA ASN A 232 4.24 -9.85 -14.62
C ASN A 232 4.51 -8.75 -13.57
N ARG A 233 3.50 -8.38 -12.78
CA ARG A 233 3.60 -7.32 -11.76
C ARG A 233 4.22 -7.81 -10.47
N LEU A 234 3.81 -8.98 -9.98
CA LEU A 234 4.32 -9.55 -8.74
C LEU A 234 5.78 -9.97 -8.86
N SER A 235 6.19 -10.48 -10.03
CA SER A 235 7.59 -10.79 -10.33
C SER A 235 8.48 -9.55 -10.19
N VAL A 236 8.09 -8.42 -10.80
CA VAL A 236 8.82 -7.15 -10.66
C VAL A 236 8.68 -6.59 -9.25
N GLY A 237 7.50 -6.62 -8.66
CA GLY A 237 7.22 -6.14 -7.30
C GLY A 237 8.06 -6.84 -6.23
N ASN A 238 8.35 -8.13 -6.39
CA ASN A 238 9.22 -8.86 -5.47
C ASN A 238 10.64 -8.26 -5.40
N GLU A 239 11.14 -7.69 -6.50
CA GLU A 239 12.46 -7.03 -6.52
C GLU A 239 12.49 -5.68 -5.77
N PHE A 240 11.33 -5.07 -5.50
CA PHE A 240 11.23 -3.86 -4.67
C PHE A 240 11.36 -4.16 -3.18
N LEU A 241 10.97 -5.37 -2.74
CA LEU A 241 10.89 -5.69 -1.32
C LEU A 241 12.26 -5.73 -0.66
N ALA A 242 12.36 -5.11 0.51
CA ALA A 242 13.47 -5.31 1.42
C ALA A 242 13.54 -6.78 1.87
N GLU A 243 14.67 -7.20 2.46
CA GLU A 243 14.91 -8.58 2.88
C GLU A 243 13.83 -9.11 3.86
N ASP A 244 13.34 -8.25 4.75
CA ASP A 244 12.23 -8.53 5.69
C ASP A 244 10.90 -7.89 5.27
N GLY A 245 10.79 -7.51 3.99
CA GLY A 245 9.60 -6.90 3.40
C GLY A 245 8.40 -7.84 3.39
N SER A 246 7.21 -7.25 3.31
CA SER A 246 5.92 -7.95 3.26
C SER A 246 5.15 -7.59 2.00
N LEU A 247 4.59 -8.60 1.33
CA LEU A 247 3.53 -8.45 0.34
C LEU A 247 2.20 -8.84 0.98
N GLN A 248 1.22 -7.94 0.88
CA GLN A 248 -0.16 -8.13 1.31
C GLN A 248 -1.05 -7.92 0.10
N CYS A 249 -1.66 -9.00 -0.40
CA CYS A 249 -2.53 -8.97 -1.57
C CYS A 249 -3.95 -9.35 -1.17
N HIS A 250 -4.90 -8.43 -1.35
CA HIS A 250 -6.33 -8.71 -1.19
C HIS A 250 -6.84 -9.52 -2.38
N ILE A 251 -7.77 -10.44 -2.12
CA ILE A 251 -8.40 -11.27 -3.14
C ILE A 251 -9.70 -11.90 -2.60
N ASP A 252 -10.65 -12.20 -3.49
CA ASP A 252 -11.82 -13.02 -3.15
C ASP A 252 -11.62 -14.51 -3.52
N GLU A 253 -12.67 -15.31 -3.37
CA GLU A 253 -12.62 -16.74 -3.67
C GLU A 253 -12.40 -17.08 -5.16
N HIS A 254 -12.58 -16.14 -6.09
CA HIS A 254 -12.58 -16.42 -7.53
C HIS A 254 -11.17 -16.76 -8.05
N GLU A 255 -10.18 -15.99 -7.60
CA GLU A 255 -8.78 -16.11 -8.02
C GLU A 255 -7.83 -16.54 -6.89
N TYR A 256 -8.31 -16.63 -5.64
CA TYR A 256 -7.52 -16.98 -4.46
C TYR A 256 -6.60 -18.19 -4.65
N GLU A 257 -7.13 -19.33 -5.09
CA GLU A 257 -6.35 -20.57 -5.18
C GLU A 257 -5.21 -20.45 -6.20
N LYS A 258 -5.49 -19.81 -7.35
CA LYS A 258 -4.54 -19.65 -8.45
C LYS A 258 -3.44 -18.66 -8.09
N LEU A 259 -3.81 -17.54 -7.47
CA LEU A 259 -2.85 -16.56 -6.94
C LEU A 259 -1.97 -17.19 -5.85
N LYS A 260 -2.55 -17.98 -4.95
CA LYS A 260 -1.80 -18.65 -3.88
C LYS A 260 -0.73 -19.57 -4.45
N LEU A 261 -1.10 -20.45 -5.39
CA LEU A 261 -0.17 -21.38 -6.04
C LEU A 261 0.94 -20.64 -6.79
N TRP A 262 0.62 -19.55 -7.46
CA TRP A 262 1.63 -18.74 -8.14
C TRP A 262 2.62 -18.07 -7.17
N LEU A 263 2.11 -17.52 -6.07
CA LEU A 263 2.97 -16.92 -5.04
C LEU A 263 3.89 -17.95 -4.36
N ASP A 264 3.49 -19.22 -4.29
CA ASP A 264 4.36 -20.31 -3.81
C ASP A 264 5.53 -20.56 -4.77
N GLU A 265 5.33 -20.40 -6.08
CA GLU A 265 6.38 -20.53 -7.11
C GLU A 265 7.35 -19.34 -7.13
N LEU A 266 6.87 -18.14 -6.79
CA LEU A 266 7.69 -16.91 -6.75
C LEU A 266 8.83 -16.96 -5.70
N GLY A 267 8.82 -17.95 -4.80
CA GLY A 267 9.88 -18.17 -3.82
C GLY A 267 9.86 -17.21 -2.62
N MET A 268 8.75 -16.49 -2.41
CA MET A 268 8.54 -15.66 -1.23
C MET A 268 8.06 -16.52 -0.04
N GLY A 269 8.52 -16.22 1.17
CA GLY A 269 8.04 -16.90 2.38
C GLY A 269 6.52 -16.73 2.60
N ASP A 270 5.84 -17.80 3.05
CA ASP A 270 4.43 -17.76 3.42
C ASP A 270 4.26 -17.28 4.87
N ALA A 271 3.77 -16.06 5.05
CA ALA A 271 3.47 -15.51 6.37
C ALA A 271 2.05 -15.88 6.85
N GLY A 272 1.25 -16.50 5.98
CA GLY A 272 -0.09 -16.98 6.25
C GLY A 272 -1.16 -16.27 5.43
N THR A 273 -2.40 -16.74 5.61
CA THR A 273 -3.59 -16.17 4.98
C THR A 273 -4.49 -15.59 6.06
N VAL A 274 -4.93 -14.35 5.86
CA VAL A 274 -5.93 -13.71 6.71
C VAL A 274 -7.28 -13.77 6.01
N VAL A 275 -8.31 -14.21 6.74
CA VAL A 275 -9.70 -14.16 6.33
C VAL A 275 -10.31 -12.90 6.92
N TRP A 276 -10.69 -11.96 6.06
CA TRP A 276 -11.38 -10.75 6.44
C TRP A 276 -12.89 -10.95 6.38
N ASP A 277 -13.52 -11.09 7.54
CA ASP A 277 -14.97 -11.14 7.72
C ASP A 277 -15.55 -9.72 7.69
N LYS A 278 -16.27 -9.41 6.61
CA LYS A 278 -16.93 -8.12 6.34
C LYS A 278 -18.17 -7.90 7.21
N ARG A 279 -18.59 -8.89 8.01
CA ARG A 279 -19.81 -8.88 8.85
C ARG A 279 -21.09 -8.53 8.10
N ASN A 280 -21.11 -8.78 6.79
CA ASN A 280 -22.23 -8.47 5.92
C ASN A 280 -22.44 -9.64 4.93
N PRO A 281 -23.08 -10.74 5.36
CA PRO A 281 -23.30 -11.89 4.51
C PRO A 281 -24.16 -11.51 3.30
N MET A 282 -23.65 -11.75 2.10
CA MET A 282 -24.40 -11.55 0.86
C MET A 282 -25.23 -12.80 0.57
N THR A 283 -26.55 -12.68 0.72
CA THR A 283 -27.48 -13.77 0.45
C THR A 283 -27.45 -14.12 -1.04
N ALA A 284 -26.85 -15.26 -1.38
CA ALA A 284 -26.82 -15.77 -2.74
C ALA A 284 -28.17 -16.40 -3.13
N ARG A 285 -28.49 -16.43 -4.43
CA ARG A 285 -29.69 -17.09 -4.97
C ARG A 285 -29.67 -18.62 -4.75
N ALA A 286 -28.48 -19.20 -4.56
CA ALA A 286 -28.24 -20.60 -4.20
C ALA A 286 -26.87 -20.72 -3.50
N GLY A 287 -26.63 -21.79 -2.74
CA GLY A 287 -25.34 -22.08 -2.11
C GLY A 287 -25.14 -21.43 -0.73
N ILE A 288 -23.90 -21.08 -0.40
CA ILE A 288 -23.48 -20.48 0.88
C ILE A 288 -23.41 -18.96 0.73
N ALA A 289 -23.91 -18.21 1.73
CA ALA A 289 -23.78 -16.76 1.76
C ALA A 289 -22.31 -16.36 2.03
N LEU A 290 -21.67 -15.75 1.05
CA LEU A 290 -20.30 -15.26 1.17
C LEU A 290 -20.28 -14.00 2.04
N GLN A 291 -19.36 -13.94 3.00
CA GLN A 291 -19.22 -12.80 3.92
C GLN A 291 -17.78 -12.34 4.11
N HIS A 292 -16.82 -13.04 3.50
CA HIS A 292 -15.41 -12.82 3.73
C HIS A 292 -14.63 -12.70 2.43
N GLU A 293 -13.47 -12.06 2.55
CA GLU A 293 -12.42 -12.00 1.54
C GLU A 293 -11.10 -12.48 2.17
N TYR A 294 -10.05 -12.59 1.37
CA TYR A 294 -8.76 -13.08 1.79
C TYR A 294 -7.68 -12.00 1.61
N ILE A 295 -6.69 -12.03 2.50
CA ILE A 295 -5.42 -11.34 2.31
C ILE A 295 -4.33 -12.40 2.35
N LEU A 296 -3.66 -12.59 1.21
CA LEU A 296 -2.47 -13.41 1.11
C LEU A 296 -1.28 -12.59 1.59
N TRP A 297 -0.64 -13.04 2.68
CA TRP A 297 0.52 -12.36 3.25
C TRP A 297 1.79 -13.18 2.96
N ARG A 298 2.70 -12.61 2.18
CA ARG A 298 4.02 -13.17 1.91
C ARG A 298 5.09 -12.32 2.55
N SER A 299 6.09 -12.95 3.17
CA SER A 299 7.25 -12.26 3.72
C SER A 299 8.37 -13.27 3.99
N ASN A 300 9.61 -12.85 3.74
CA ASN A 300 10.79 -13.61 4.17
C ASN A 300 11.10 -13.40 5.67
N TYR A 301 10.31 -12.59 6.36
CA TYR A 301 10.39 -12.37 7.80
C TYR A 301 9.97 -13.61 8.59
N ALA A 302 10.95 -14.36 9.11
CA ALA A 302 10.73 -15.62 9.82
C ALA A 302 10.34 -15.47 11.30
N ARG A 303 9.50 -14.49 11.67
CA ARG A 303 9.09 -14.23 13.06
C ARG A 303 7.57 -13.99 13.17
N PRO A 304 6.98 -14.12 14.38
CA PRO A 304 5.58 -13.77 14.59
C PRO A 304 5.29 -12.33 14.18
N ILE A 305 4.21 -12.15 13.41
CA ILE A 305 3.73 -10.82 13.00
C ILE A 305 2.79 -10.29 14.06
N TYR A 306 3.13 -9.13 14.60
CA TYR A 306 2.35 -8.46 15.64
C TYR A 306 1.55 -7.31 15.04
N GLY A 307 0.30 -7.16 15.48
CA GLY A 307 -0.51 -5.98 15.18
C GLY A 307 -0.06 -4.78 16.02
N THR A 308 -0.56 -3.59 15.67
CA THR A 308 -0.34 -2.37 16.45
C THR A 308 -0.91 -2.49 17.87
N ASN A 309 -0.44 -1.65 18.78
CA ASN A 309 -0.86 -1.65 20.18
C ASN A 309 -1.96 -0.61 20.50
N ASP A 310 -2.68 -0.09 19.50
CA ASP A 310 -3.63 1.03 19.67
C ASP A 310 -4.74 0.71 20.68
N ASN A 311 -5.36 -0.46 20.54
CA ASN A 311 -6.38 -0.93 21.48
C ASN A 311 -5.82 -1.11 22.90
N ILE A 312 -4.56 -1.52 23.01
CA ILE A 312 -3.87 -1.69 24.28
C ILE A 312 -3.63 -0.32 24.92
N MET A 313 -3.15 0.65 24.15
CA MET A 313 -2.97 2.03 24.60
C MET A 313 -4.31 2.67 25.00
N ALA A 314 -5.38 2.43 24.25
CA ALA A 314 -6.73 2.89 24.58
C ALA A 314 -7.23 2.30 25.92
N ILE A 315 -6.98 1.01 26.14
CA ILE A 315 -7.29 0.35 27.43
C ILE A 315 -6.53 1.02 28.57
N LEU A 316 -5.21 1.18 28.45
CA LEU A 316 -4.36 1.76 29.49
C LEU A 316 -4.79 3.20 29.81
N LYS A 317 -4.98 4.03 28.78
CA LYS A 317 -5.46 5.43 28.93
C LYS A 317 -6.83 5.49 29.61
N LYS A 318 -7.74 4.57 29.26
CA LYS A 318 -9.07 4.53 29.88
C LYS A 318 -8.98 4.17 31.37
N VAL A 319 -8.14 3.20 31.73
CA VAL A 319 -7.95 2.81 33.12
C VAL A 319 -7.39 3.96 33.93
N ASP A 320 -6.37 4.66 33.43
CA ASP A 320 -5.82 5.85 34.09
C ASP A 320 -6.86 6.95 34.29
N ALA A 321 -7.75 7.16 33.30
CA ALA A 321 -8.81 8.15 33.41
C ALA A 321 -9.87 7.74 34.46
N VAL A 322 -10.24 6.47 34.51
CA VAL A 322 -11.22 5.94 35.46
C VAL A 322 -10.66 5.94 36.89
N ILE A 323 -9.40 5.55 37.09
CA ILE A 323 -8.72 5.60 38.40
C ILE A 323 -8.67 7.05 38.90
N ARG A 324 -8.26 8.01 38.05
CA ARG A 324 -8.24 9.43 38.41
C ARG A 324 -9.62 9.95 38.79
N LYS A 325 -10.66 9.59 38.02
CA LYS A 325 -12.04 10.01 38.27
C LYS A 325 -12.58 9.53 39.62
N HIS A 326 -12.24 8.31 40.04
CA HIS A 326 -12.72 7.72 41.29
C HIS A 326 -11.76 7.87 42.47
N GLY A 327 -10.67 8.62 42.31
CA GLY A 327 -9.69 8.89 43.37
C GLY A 327 -8.84 7.70 43.78
N GLY A 328 -8.69 6.70 42.92
CA GLY A 328 -7.92 5.47 43.18
C GLY A 328 -8.56 4.21 42.62
N VAL A 329 -7.92 3.07 42.87
CA VAL A 329 -8.46 1.75 42.51
C VAL A 329 -9.51 1.35 43.56
N ASN A 330 -10.77 1.33 43.15
CA ASN A 330 -11.89 0.91 43.99
C ASN A 330 -12.97 0.20 43.16
N GLU A 331 -14.02 -0.29 43.83
CA GLU A 331 -15.08 -1.06 43.17
C GLU A 331 -15.83 -0.26 42.11
N SER A 332 -16.02 1.05 42.33
CA SER A 332 -16.63 1.95 41.36
C SER A 332 -15.78 2.09 40.10
N ALA A 333 -14.46 2.26 40.26
CA ALA A 333 -13.49 2.30 39.15
C ALA A 333 -13.50 0.98 38.35
N ARG A 334 -13.42 -0.16 39.04
CA ARG A 334 -13.45 -1.50 38.40
C ARG A 334 -14.75 -1.73 37.63
N LYS A 335 -15.88 -1.32 38.19
CA LYS A 335 -17.20 -1.46 37.55
C LYS A 335 -17.34 -0.57 36.33
N GLU A 336 -16.91 0.69 36.40
CA GLU A 336 -16.94 1.61 35.25
C GLU A 336 -16.03 1.12 34.11
N TYR A 337 -14.82 0.67 34.44
CA TYR A 337 -13.90 0.11 33.46
C TYR A 337 -14.46 -1.15 32.78
N ALA A 338 -14.96 -2.10 33.57
CA ALA A 338 -15.56 -3.33 33.04
C ALA A 338 -16.79 -3.04 32.16
N LYS A 339 -17.60 -2.03 32.51
CA LYS A 339 -18.72 -1.57 31.70
C LYS A 339 -18.24 -1.04 30.34
N TRP A 340 -17.28 -0.11 30.36
CA TRP A 340 -16.70 0.46 29.14
C TRP A 340 -16.09 -0.62 28.23
N LEU A 341 -15.36 -1.59 28.80
CA LEU A 341 -14.78 -2.71 28.07
C LEU A 341 -15.84 -3.52 27.30
N ASN A 342 -16.97 -3.82 27.94
CA ASN A 342 -18.04 -4.61 27.32
C ASN A 342 -18.73 -3.84 26.20
N GLU A 343 -18.99 -2.55 26.43
CA GLU A 343 -19.68 -1.64 25.51
C GLU A 343 -18.80 -1.21 24.34
N ASN A 344 -17.46 -1.30 24.45
CA ASN A 344 -16.57 -0.90 23.38
C ASN A 344 -16.64 -1.89 22.19
N PRO A 345 -17.10 -1.45 21.00
CA PRO A 345 -17.24 -2.32 19.84
C PRO A 345 -15.90 -2.64 19.15
N ASN A 346 -14.86 -1.84 19.41
CA ASN A 346 -13.56 -1.93 18.73
C ASN A 346 -12.62 -2.96 19.36
N LEU A 347 -12.96 -3.47 20.55
CA LEU A 347 -12.16 -4.48 21.25
C LEU A 347 -12.64 -5.89 20.90
N SER A 348 -11.70 -6.75 20.54
CA SER A 348 -11.92 -8.18 20.36
C SER A 348 -12.12 -8.90 21.70
N GLY A 349 -12.65 -10.13 21.67
CA GLY A 349 -12.81 -10.95 22.88
C GLY A 349 -11.50 -11.16 23.67
N GLY A 350 -10.37 -11.24 22.97
CA GLY A 350 -9.04 -11.37 23.59
C GLY A 350 -8.60 -10.10 24.32
N GLU A 351 -8.92 -8.92 23.80
CA GLU A 351 -8.65 -7.64 24.50
C GLU A 351 -9.65 -7.44 25.64
N LYS A 352 -10.92 -7.80 25.42
CA LYS A 352 -11.96 -7.77 26.46
C LYS A 352 -11.67 -8.67 27.66
N ALA A 353 -10.78 -9.66 27.50
CA ALA A 353 -10.34 -10.52 28.59
C ALA A 353 -9.50 -9.77 29.65
N TYR A 354 -8.83 -8.66 29.27
CA TYR A 354 -8.05 -7.80 30.17
C TYR A 354 -8.96 -6.90 31.02
N ARG A 355 -9.88 -7.52 31.76
CA ARG A 355 -10.98 -6.83 32.45
C ARG A 355 -10.71 -6.47 33.90
N TYR A 356 -9.59 -6.90 34.45
CA TYR A 356 -9.28 -6.74 35.87
C TYR A 356 -8.20 -5.68 36.08
N ILE A 357 -8.34 -4.93 37.17
CA ILE A 357 -7.37 -3.93 37.62
C ILE A 357 -6.91 -4.39 39.01
N ASP A 358 -5.61 -4.59 39.19
CA ASP A 358 -5.04 -4.92 40.50
C ASP A 358 -4.92 -3.68 41.39
N GLU A 359 -4.48 -3.87 42.64
CA GLU A 359 -4.38 -2.78 43.63
C GLU A 359 -3.40 -1.67 43.22
N ASP A 360 -2.44 -1.97 42.35
CA ASP A 360 -1.46 -1.01 41.83
C ASP A 360 -1.97 -0.28 40.57
N GLY A 361 -3.21 -0.54 40.15
CA GLY A 361 -3.81 0.03 38.94
C GLY A 361 -3.42 -0.70 37.65
N ARG A 362 -2.73 -1.83 37.73
CA ARG A 362 -2.29 -2.58 36.55
C ARG A 362 -3.40 -3.44 35.98
N VAL A 363 -3.54 -3.40 34.67
CA VAL A 363 -4.55 -4.15 33.93
C VAL A 363 -4.08 -5.58 33.71
N TYR A 364 -4.94 -6.57 33.96
CA TYR A 364 -4.63 -7.97 33.71
C TYR A 364 -5.86 -8.79 33.27
N GLN A 365 -5.58 -9.93 32.64
CA GLN A 365 -6.54 -11.00 32.42
C GLN A 365 -6.20 -12.23 33.28
N SER A 366 -7.22 -13.02 33.62
CA SER A 366 -7.06 -14.24 34.40
C SER A 366 -6.89 -15.45 33.48
N VAL A 367 -5.69 -16.04 33.44
CA VAL A 367 -5.34 -17.16 32.55
C VAL A 367 -5.24 -18.45 33.34
N SER A 368 -5.68 -19.56 32.74
CA SER A 368 -5.51 -20.89 33.33
C SER A 368 -4.03 -21.29 33.37
N LEU A 369 -3.58 -21.81 34.51
CA LEU A 369 -2.25 -22.42 34.64
C LEU A 369 -2.24 -23.91 34.26
N ARG A 370 -3.35 -24.46 33.76
CA ARG A 370 -3.46 -25.86 33.32
C ARG A 370 -2.66 -26.09 32.04
N ALA A 371 -1.88 -27.17 31.97
CA ALA A 371 -1.27 -27.60 30.71
C ALA A 371 -2.35 -28.07 29.69
N PRO A 372 -2.24 -27.71 28.40
CA PRO A 372 -3.21 -28.14 27.39
C PRO A 372 -3.28 -29.67 27.30
N GLU A 373 -2.11 -30.31 27.29
CA GLU A 373 -1.97 -31.76 27.33
C GLU A 373 -1.55 -32.24 28.73
N PRO A 374 -1.97 -33.45 29.17
CA PRO A 374 -1.55 -34.04 30.43
C PRO A 374 -0.03 -34.16 30.55
N ARG A 375 0.54 -33.62 31.63
CA ARG A 375 1.96 -33.81 31.96
C ARG A 375 2.17 -35.17 32.63
N THR A 376 3.31 -35.80 32.33
CA THR A 376 3.72 -37.08 32.94
C THR A 376 4.71 -36.90 34.08
N ASP A 377 5.50 -35.83 34.04
CA ASP A 377 6.53 -35.54 35.05
C ASP A 377 5.88 -35.02 36.36
N PRO A 378 6.12 -35.68 37.52
CA PRO A 378 5.56 -35.30 38.81
C PRO A 378 5.84 -33.86 39.23
N LYS A 379 6.91 -33.22 38.71
CA LYS A 379 7.24 -31.82 39.05
C LYS A 379 6.12 -30.84 38.68
N PHE A 380 5.31 -31.15 37.67
CA PHE A 380 4.17 -30.31 37.28
C PHE A 380 2.94 -30.48 38.17
N PHE A 381 2.99 -31.37 39.17
CA PHE A 381 1.90 -31.62 40.11
C PHE A 381 2.20 -31.16 41.54
N GLN A 382 3.23 -30.33 41.72
CA GLN A 382 3.55 -29.73 43.01
C GLN A 382 2.57 -28.58 43.32
N PRO A 383 1.79 -28.65 44.42
CA PRO A 383 0.80 -27.62 44.72
C PRO A 383 1.45 -26.31 45.15
N LEU A 384 0.85 -25.19 44.75
CA LEU A 384 1.21 -23.87 45.28
C LEU A 384 0.58 -23.69 46.65
N LEU A 385 1.30 -23.05 47.58
CA LEU A 385 0.77 -22.73 48.90
C LEU A 385 -0.01 -21.41 48.85
N HIS A 386 -1.20 -21.40 49.44
CA HIS A 386 -2.01 -20.19 49.55
C HIS A 386 -1.31 -19.14 50.43
N PRO A 387 -1.26 -17.85 50.03
CA PRO A 387 -0.47 -16.84 50.74
C PRO A 387 -0.94 -16.58 52.18
N ILE A 388 -2.24 -16.69 52.44
CA ILE A 388 -2.86 -16.47 53.76
C ILE A 388 -2.90 -17.79 54.57
N THR A 389 -3.64 -18.80 54.09
CA THR A 389 -3.85 -20.05 54.83
C THR A 389 -2.63 -20.98 54.88
N LYS A 390 -1.60 -20.73 54.05
CA LYS A 390 -0.37 -21.53 53.92
C LYS A 390 -0.59 -23.00 53.57
N LYS A 391 -1.79 -23.36 53.12
CA LYS A 391 -2.17 -24.72 52.71
C LYS A 391 -2.02 -24.94 51.20
N PRO A 392 -1.82 -26.18 50.75
CA PRO A 392 -1.71 -26.51 49.33
C PRO A 392 -3.03 -26.27 48.60
N CYS A 393 -2.97 -25.53 47.50
CA CYS A 393 -4.09 -25.33 46.59
C CYS A 393 -4.26 -26.50 45.60
N PRO A 394 -5.46 -26.69 45.03
CA PRO A 394 -5.70 -27.67 43.97
C PRO A 394 -4.73 -27.51 42.80
N VAL A 395 -4.24 -28.64 42.33
CA VAL A 395 -3.40 -28.75 41.13
C VAL A 395 -4.31 -29.00 39.93
N PRO A 396 -4.05 -28.38 38.77
CA PRO A 396 -4.82 -28.67 37.55
C PRO A 396 -4.73 -30.17 37.18
N PRO A 397 -5.77 -30.77 36.59
CA PRO A 397 -5.78 -32.21 36.29
C PRO A 397 -4.71 -32.64 35.29
N ASN A 398 -4.27 -31.73 34.40
CA ASN A 398 -3.18 -31.99 33.45
C ASN A 398 -1.80 -31.60 34.02
N GLY A 399 -1.73 -31.20 35.29
CA GLY A 399 -0.58 -30.51 35.86
C GLY A 399 -0.49 -29.04 35.42
N PHE A 400 0.46 -28.34 36.02
CA PHE A 400 0.78 -26.96 35.68
C PHE A 400 1.44 -26.86 34.28
N SER A 401 1.16 -25.77 33.56
CA SER A 401 1.71 -25.48 32.23
C SER A 401 3.15 -24.95 32.26
N ARG A 402 3.71 -24.73 33.46
CA ARG A 402 5.02 -24.14 33.74
C ARG A 402 5.76 -24.99 34.77
N THR A 403 7.09 -24.90 34.78
CA THR A 403 7.94 -25.61 35.75
C THR A 403 7.82 -24.99 37.15
N PRO A 404 8.16 -25.71 38.23
CA PRO A 404 8.16 -25.16 39.59
C PRO A 404 8.98 -23.87 39.74
N GLU A 405 10.15 -23.79 39.10
CA GLU A 405 11.03 -22.62 39.14
C GLU A 405 10.36 -21.40 38.50
N THR A 406 9.67 -21.63 37.37
CA THR A 406 8.91 -20.57 36.70
C THR A 406 7.73 -20.11 37.55
N LEU A 407 6.99 -21.04 38.17
CA LEU A 407 5.87 -20.72 39.04
C LEU A 407 6.32 -19.94 40.29
N GLN A 408 7.48 -20.29 40.85
CA GLN A 408 8.08 -19.58 41.98
C GLN A 408 8.46 -18.14 41.58
N ALA A 409 9.08 -17.95 40.42
CA ALA A 409 9.39 -16.62 39.90
C ALA A 409 8.11 -15.79 39.62
N MET A 410 7.04 -16.42 39.13
CA MET A 410 5.73 -15.76 38.94
C MET A 410 5.10 -15.36 40.29
N LEU A 411 5.24 -16.19 41.32
CA LEU A 411 4.82 -15.90 42.69
C LEU A 411 5.54 -14.66 43.23
N GLU A 412 6.86 -14.59 43.06
CA GLU A 412 7.70 -13.45 43.48
C GLU A 412 7.34 -12.16 42.75
N ARG A 413 6.96 -12.25 41.47
CA ARG A 413 6.47 -11.09 40.68
C ARG A 413 5.01 -10.72 40.94
N GLY A 414 4.29 -11.47 41.78
CA GLY A 414 2.87 -11.23 42.07
C GLY A 414 1.92 -11.59 40.92
N GLU A 415 2.35 -12.43 39.98
CA GLU A 415 1.61 -12.84 38.79
C GLU A 415 0.64 -14.00 39.04
N ILE A 416 0.50 -14.48 40.29
CA ILE A 416 -0.43 -15.55 40.65
C ILE A 416 -1.66 -14.97 41.35
N LEU A 417 -2.82 -15.30 40.80
CA LEU A 417 -4.14 -14.99 41.36
C LEU A 417 -4.60 -16.18 42.21
N PHE A 418 -4.62 -15.99 43.53
CA PHE A 418 -5.21 -16.92 44.48
C PHE A 418 -6.69 -16.60 44.69
N GLY A 419 -7.48 -17.62 45.04
CA GLY A 419 -8.86 -17.42 45.48
C GLY A 419 -8.93 -16.88 46.91
N PRO A 420 -10.14 -16.82 47.50
CA PRO A 420 -10.30 -16.41 48.89
C PRO A 420 -9.68 -17.40 49.90
N ASP A 421 -9.52 -18.66 49.51
CA ASP A 421 -8.97 -19.74 50.34
C ASP A 421 -8.18 -20.77 49.51
N GLU A 422 -7.63 -21.79 50.17
CA GLU A 422 -6.87 -22.86 49.51
C GLU A 422 -7.72 -23.76 48.61
N LYS A 423 -9.06 -23.66 48.60
CA LYS A 423 -9.92 -24.56 47.82
C LYS A 423 -10.05 -24.15 46.36
N THR A 424 -9.67 -22.92 46.05
CA THR A 424 -9.74 -22.39 44.68
C THR A 424 -8.42 -22.64 43.96
N GLN A 425 -8.49 -23.21 42.75
CA GLN A 425 -7.29 -23.42 41.93
C GLN A 425 -6.65 -22.06 41.55
N PRO A 426 -5.34 -21.86 41.77
CA PRO A 426 -4.66 -20.63 41.39
C PRO A 426 -4.66 -20.42 39.87
N ARG A 427 -4.67 -19.16 39.47
CA ARG A 427 -4.63 -18.72 38.07
C ARG A 427 -3.48 -17.73 37.86
N GLN A 428 -3.14 -17.45 36.61
CA GLN A 428 -2.16 -16.44 36.27
C GLN A 428 -2.84 -15.08 36.06
N LYS A 429 -2.27 -14.01 36.64
CA LYS A 429 -2.47 -12.65 36.18
C LYS A 429 -1.55 -12.40 34.99
N LYS A 430 -2.13 -12.33 33.79
CA LYS A 430 -1.38 -11.90 32.60
C LYS A 430 -1.60 -10.41 32.43
N TYR A 431 -0.57 -9.63 32.75
CA TYR A 431 -0.61 -8.18 32.71
C TYR A 431 -0.60 -7.64 31.28
N LEU A 432 -1.23 -6.48 31.12
CA LEU A 432 -1.18 -5.65 29.92
C LEU A 432 -0.25 -4.47 30.18
N SER A 433 0.63 -4.19 29.23
CA SER A 433 1.58 -3.06 29.29
C SER A 433 1.68 -2.39 27.91
N LYS A 434 2.31 -1.22 27.85
CA LYS A 434 2.57 -0.50 26.60
C LYS A 434 3.40 -1.31 25.60
N ASP A 435 4.26 -2.19 26.10
CA ASP A 435 5.14 -3.06 25.31
C ASP A 435 4.46 -4.38 24.93
N THR A 436 3.19 -4.56 25.31
CA THR A 436 2.42 -5.74 24.92
C THR A 436 1.93 -5.58 23.49
N TYR A 437 2.28 -6.54 22.65
CA TYR A 437 1.74 -6.68 21.31
C TYR A 437 0.99 -8.00 21.17
N MET A 438 -0.01 -8.01 20.30
CA MET A 438 -0.82 -9.19 20.00
C MET A 438 -0.51 -9.65 18.59
N GLN A 439 -0.26 -10.95 18.42
CA GLN A 439 -0.03 -11.52 17.10
C GLN A 439 -1.26 -11.28 16.21
N VAL A 440 -1.03 -10.95 14.94
CA VAL A 440 -2.09 -10.85 13.92
C VAL A 440 -2.83 -12.18 13.86
N ARG A 441 -4.16 -12.12 13.81
CA ARG A 441 -5.02 -13.30 13.77
C ARG A 441 -5.33 -13.65 12.31
N SER A 442 -5.46 -14.95 12.04
CA SER A 442 -5.88 -15.45 10.72
C SER A 442 -7.33 -15.12 10.38
N VAL A 443 -8.13 -14.63 11.33
CA VAL A 443 -9.49 -14.12 11.08
C VAL A 443 -9.62 -12.73 11.68
N ILE A 444 -9.95 -11.76 10.85
CA ILE A 444 -10.17 -10.37 11.23
C ILE A 444 -11.60 -10.01 10.89
N GLN A 445 -12.29 -9.37 11.83
CA GLN A 445 -13.65 -8.92 11.64
C GLN A 445 -13.68 -7.40 11.55
N ASN A 446 -13.96 -6.87 10.37
CA ASN A 446 -14.08 -5.42 10.15
C ASN A 446 -15.25 -5.18 9.19
N GLY A 447 -16.33 -4.57 9.69
CA GLY A 447 -17.52 -4.23 8.90
C GLY A 447 -17.57 -2.77 8.47
N ALA A 448 -16.47 -2.01 8.63
CA ALA A 448 -16.37 -0.65 8.14
C ALA A 448 -16.47 -0.63 6.60
N LYS A 449 -17.01 0.46 6.07
CA LYS A 449 -17.20 0.65 4.63
C LYS A 449 -16.27 1.76 4.16
N GLY A 450 -15.37 1.48 3.22
CA GLY A 450 -14.45 2.50 2.69
C GLY A 450 -15.17 3.68 2.05
N LYS A 451 -16.38 3.46 1.51
CA LYS A 451 -17.22 4.55 1.01
C LYS A 451 -17.49 5.63 2.06
N ALA A 452 -17.64 5.27 3.34
CA ALA A 452 -17.84 6.25 4.41
C ALA A 452 -16.61 7.17 4.59
N ASP A 453 -15.40 6.65 4.36
CA ASP A 453 -14.16 7.42 4.45
C ASP A 453 -14.03 8.44 3.29
N LEU A 454 -14.66 8.18 2.13
CA LEU A 454 -14.69 9.10 0.99
C LEU A 454 -15.87 10.06 1.01
N ASP A 455 -17.06 9.60 1.44
CA ASP A 455 -18.28 10.40 1.48
C ASP A 455 -18.10 11.64 2.37
N VAL A 456 -17.42 11.52 3.52
CA VAL A 456 -17.11 12.66 4.41
C VAL A 456 -16.18 13.68 3.74
N LEU A 457 -15.28 13.21 2.88
CA LEU A 457 -14.38 14.04 2.08
C LEU A 457 -15.10 14.63 0.86
N GLY A 458 -16.35 14.25 0.58
CA GLY A 458 -17.08 14.68 -0.62
C GLY A 458 -16.47 14.11 -1.91
N LEU A 459 -15.80 12.95 -1.83
CA LEU A 459 -15.22 12.23 -2.97
C LEU A 459 -16.05 10.98 -3.27
N SER A 460 -16.07 10.57 -4.54
CA SER A 460 -16.85 9.41 -4.98
C SER A 460 -15.96 8.40 -5.68
N PHE A 461 -15.99 7.15 -5.22
CA PHE A 461 -15.35 6.01 -5.86
C PHE A 461 -16.21 4.76 -5.62
N PRO A 462 -16.42 3.90 -6.63
CA PRO A 462 -17.43 2.85 -6.56
C PRO A 462 -17.16 1.78 -5.49
N TYR A 463 -15.91 1.32 -5.37
CA TYR A 463 -15.53 0.25 -4.45
C TYR A 463 -14.20 0.59 -3.79
N CYS A 464 -14.17 0.71 -2.47
CA CYS A 464 -12.93 0.95 -1.74
C CYS A 464 -12.95 0.26 -0.39
N HIS A 465 -11.78 -0.24 0.00
CA HIS A 465 -11.56 -0.78 1.33
C HIS A 465 -11.52 0.33 2.40
N PRO A 466 -11.96 0.02 3.63
CA PRO A 466 -11.91 0.97 4.73
C PRO A 466 -10.46 1.27 5.15
N VAL A 467 -10.18 2.54 5.43
CA VAL A 467 -8.83 3.01 5.83
C VAL A 467 -8.32 2.28 7.07
N SER A 468 -9.22 2.01 8.02
CA SER A 468 -8.90 1.27 9.25
C SER A 468 -8.31 -0.13 9.00
N LEU A 469 -8.73 -0.81 7.93
CA LEU A 469 -8.19 -2.13 7.57
C LEU A 469 -6.74 -2.00 7.07
N TYR A 470 -6.48 -0.99 6.24
CA TYR A 470 -5.15 -0.75 5.68
C TYR A 470 -4.19 -0.28 6.78
N GLN A 471 -4.63 0.60 7.68
CA GLN A 471 -3.86 1.01 8.86
C GLN A 471 -3.42 -0.20 9.69
N TYR A 472 -4.32 -1.14 9.96
CA TYR A 472 -4.01 -2.35 10.74
C TYR A 472 -2.93 -3.20 10.06
N PHE A 473 -3.07 -3.50 8.78
CA PHE A 473 -2.14 -4.38 8.07
C PHE A 473 -0.80 -3.73 7.74
N ILE A 474 -0.81 -2.47 7.29
CA ILE A 474 0.41 -1.70 7.01
C ILE A 474 1.17 -1.47 8.31
N GLY A 475 0.47 -1.07 9.38
CA GLY A 475 1.07 -0.88 10.71
C GLY A 475 1.72 -2.16 11.25
N ALA A 476 1.08 -3.32 11.03
CA ALA A 476 1.63 -4.62 11.42
C ALA A 476 2.86 -5.03 10.58
N ALA A 477 2.87 -4.78 9.27
CA ALA A 477 4.02 -5.06 8.41
C ALA A 477 5.23 -4.18 8.71
N MET A 478 5.02 -2.96 9.21
CA MET A 478 6.06 -1.96 9.42
C MET A 478 6.38 -1.71 10.89
N LEU A 479 6.07 -2.68 11.77
CA LEU A 479 6.27 -2.52 13.21
C LEU A 479 7.75 -2.43 13.61
N ASN A 480 8.65 -3.09 12.87
CA ASN A 480 10.08 -3.22 13.21
C ASN A 480 11.00 -2.28 12.41
N GLY A 481 10.44 -1.37 11.63
CA GLY A 481 11.18 -0.49 10.74
C GLY A 481 10.57 -0.44 9.34
N GLY A 482 11.28 0.23 8.44
CA GLY A 482 10.88 0.42 7.05
C GLY A 482 10.25 1.78 6.79
N ASN A 483 10.56 2.35 5.62
CA ASN A 483 10.17 3.71 5.27
C ASN A 483 9.19 3.77 4.10
N VAL A 484 8.96 2.71 3.32
CA VAL A 484 8.21 2.83 2.07
C VAL A 484 7.13 1.76 1.97
N VAL A 485 5.90 2.21 1.68
CA VAL A 485 4.76 1.39 1.27
C VAL A 485 4.54 1.57 -0.23
N LEU A 486 4.41 0.48 -0.98
CA LEU A 486 4.10 0.50 -2.40
C LEU A 486 2.72 -0.10 -2.64
N ASP A 487 1.90 0.60 -3.40
CA ASP A 487 0.61 0.13 -3.86
C ASP A 487 0.46 0.47 -5.34
N PHE A 488 0.64 -0.54 -6.18
CA PHE A 488 0.53 -0.41 -7.63
C PHE A 488 -0.87 -0.79 -8.16
N PHE A 489 -1.86 -0.87 -7.28
CA PHE A 489 -3.29 -0.95 -7.58
C PHE A 489 -4.03 0.07 -6.69
N ALA A 490 -3.61 1.34 -6.76
CA ALA A 490 -3.92 2.31 -5.72
C ALA A 490 -5.41 2.63 -5.58
N GLY A 491 -6.20 2.47 -6.65
CA GLY A 491 -7.64 2.66 -6.64
C GLY A 491 -8.01 4.04 -6.09
N SER A 492 -8.71 4.09 -4.96
CA SER A 492 -9.11 5.37 -4.34
C SER A 492 -8.02 6.07 -3.51
N GLY A 493 -6.79 5.55 -3.45
CA GLY A 493 -5.71 6.11 -2.62
C GLY A 493 -5.84 5.81 -1.13
N THR A 494 -6.46 4.67 -0.76
CA THR A 494 -6.63 4.25 0.65
C THR A 494 -5.29 4.04 1.35
N THR A 495 -4.30 3.50 0.65
CA THR A 495 -2.94 3.29 1.16
C THR A 495 -2.28 4.59 1.64
N ALA A 496 -2.32 5.67 0.85
CA ALA A 496 -1.77 6.97 1.27
C ALA A 496 -2.49 7.50 2.51
N HIS A 497 -3.84 7.45 2.55
CA HIS A 497 -4.60 7.89 3.73
C HIS A 497 -4.21 7.06 4.97
N ALA A 498 -4.10 5.74 4.86
CA ALA A 498 -3.68 4.88 5.97
C ALA A 498 -2.27 5.22 6.47
N VAL A 499 -1.31 5.44 5.57
CA VAL A 499 0.07 5.82 5.91
C VAL A 499 0.11 7.18 6.62
N MET A 500 -0.63 8.16 6.12
CA MET A 500 -0.74 9.49 6.75
C MET A 500 -1.35 9.40 8.15
N ASN A 501 -2.38 8.59 8.35
CA ASN A 501 -2.98 8.38 9.67
C ASN A 501 -2.00 7.71 10.64
N LEU A 502 -1.29 6.65 10.20
CA LEU A 502 -0.28 5.99 11.03
C LEU A 502 0.81 6.99 11.46
N ASN A 503 1.35 7.78 10.54
CA ASN A 503 2.35 8.80 10.86
C ASN A 503 1.81 9.88 11.82
N ARG A 504 0.54 10.27 11.69
CA ARG A 504 -0.11 11.21 12.62
C ARG A 504 -0.26 10.61 14.02
N GLU A 505 -0.59 9.32 14.10
CA GLU A 505 -0.85 8.60 15.35
C GLU A 505 0.44 8.31 16.14
N ASP A 506 1.52 7.91 15.47
CA ASP A 506 2.76 7.46 16.11
C ASP A 506 3.99 8.36 15.88
N GLY A 507 3.83 9.45 15.14
CA GLY A 507 4.94 10.35 14.77
C GLY A 507 5.94 9.74 13.78
N GLY A 508 5.54 8.67 13.09
CA GLY A 508 6.34 7.99 12.09
C GLY A 508 6.61 8.84 10.85
N ARG A 509 7.55 8.36 10.02
CA ARG A 509 7.97 9.00 8.77
C ARG A 509 7.88 8.03 7.59
N ARG A 510 6.80 7.25 7.57
CA ARG A 510 6.52 6.30 6.48
C ARG A 510 6.16 7.09 5.23
N LYS A 511 6.73 6.67 4.10
CA LYS A 511 6.48 7.17 2.76
C LYS A 511 5.59 6.19 2.00
N TYR A 512 4.95 6.67 0.94
CA TYR A 512 4.16 5.82 0.06
C TYR A 512 4.48 6.05 -1.42
N ILE A 513 4.28 5.02 -2.24
CA ILE A 513 4.33 5.07 -3.68
C ILE A 513 3.00 4.49 -4.18
N LEU A 514 2.21 5.29 -4.88
CA LEU A 514 0.94 4.86 -5.47
C LEU A 514 1.05 4.88 -6.99
N VAL A 515 0.57 3.82 -7.63
CA VAL A 515 0.40 3.78 -9.09
C VAL A 515 -1.07 3.52 -9.43
N GLU A 516 -1.60 4.33 -10.33
CA GLU A 516 -2.95 4.17 -10.87
C GLU A 516 -3.01 4.70 -12.30
N MET A 517 -3.75 4.04 -13.18
CA MET A 517 -3.87 4.41 -14.59
C MET A 517 -5.18 5.13 -14.92
N GLY A 518 -6.19 5.02 -14.05
CA GLY A 518 -7.50 5.60 -14.30
C GLY A 518 -7.58 7.10 -13.96
N GLU A 519 -8.51 7.80 -14.61
CA GLU A 519 -8.81 9.24 -14.40
C GLU A 519 -9.16 9.60 -12.94
N HIS A 520 -9.55 8.60 -12.13
CA HIS A 520 -9.73 8.77 -10.69
C HIS A 520 -8.42 9.09 -9.95
N PHE A 521 -7.27 8.98 -10.59
CA PHE A 521 -6.01 9.56 -10.11
C PHE A 521 -6.19 11.06 -9.83
N HIS A 522 -6.68 11.82 -10.81
CA HIS A 522 -6.85 13.28 -10.70
C HIS A 522 -8.12 13.68 -9.93
N THR A 523 -9.18 12.86 -9.99
CA THR A 523 -10.47 13.22 -9.38
C THR A 523 -10.68 12.65 -7.97
N VAL A 524 -9.89 11.66 -7.56
CA VAL A 524 -10.00 11.01 -6.24
C VAL A 524 -8.67 10.98 -5.50
N ILE A 525 -7.61 10.36 -6.03
CA ILE A 525 -6.36 10.15 -5.28
C ILE A 525 -5.72 11.49 -4.90
N LEU A 526 -5.46 12.36 -5.88
CA LEU A 526 -4.80 13.64 -5.65
C LEU A 526 -5.63 14.55 -4.72
N PRO A 527 -6.94 14.75 -4.93
CA PRO A 527 -7.82 15.43 -3.97
C PRO A 527 -7.81 14.81 -2.57
N ARG A 528 -7.85 13.47 -2.46
CA ARG A 528 -7.85 12.77 -1.17
C ARG A 528 -6.58 13.05 -0.38
N VAL A 529 -5.41 12.93 -1.00
CA VAL A 529 -4.11 13.22 -0.36
C VAL A 529 -4.07 14.67 0.12
N LYS A 530 -4.46 15.64 -0.73
CA LYS A 530 -4.53 17.06 -0.36
C LYS A 530 -5.46 17.30 0.84
N LYS A 531 -6.65 16.71 0.83
CA LYS A 531 -7.63 16.85 1.92
C LYS A 531 -7.12 16.26 3.24
N VAL A 532 -6.53 15.07 3.21
CA VAL A 532 -6.00 14.39 4.39
C VAL A 532 -4.76 15.09 4.94
N ALA A 533 -3.95 15.74 4.10
CA ALA A 533 -2.85 16.60 4.54
C ALA A 533 -3.37 17.84 5.28
N PHE A 534 -4.41 18.48 4.73
CA PHE A 534 -4.95 19.70 5.31
C PHE A 534 -5.68 19.50 6.64
N SER A 535 -6.49 18.44 6.76
CA SER A 535 -7.31 18.19 7.94
C SER A 535 -7.64 16.71 8.10
N ASP A 536 -7.67 16.22 9.34
CA ASP A 536 -8.18 14.91 9.73
C ASP A 536 -9.70 14.89 9.99
N GLN A 537 -10.35 16.06 10.03
CA GLN A 537 -11.79 16.19 10.27
C GLN A 537 -12.51 16.87 9.13
N TRP A 538 -13.48 16.14 8.57
CA TRP A 538 -14.28 16.54 7.42
C TRP A 538 -15.74 16.20 7.62
N LYS A 539 -16.61 17.03 7.05
CA LYS A 539 -18.04 16.79 6.99
C LYS A 539 -18.60 17.36 5.69
N ASP A 540 -19.34 16.53 4.95
CA ASP A 540 -19.98 16.91 3.69
C ASP A 540 -19.00 17.60 2.72
N GLY A 541 -17.77 17.10 2.64
CA GLY A 541 -16.71 17.63 1.78
C GLY A 541 -16.04 18.92 2.25
N ARG A 542 -16.32 19.38 3.49
CA ARG A 542 -15.73 20.59 4.08
C ARG A 542 -14.90 20.29 5.32
N ALA A 543 -13.74 20.92 5.43
CA ALA A 543 -12.86 20.79 6.58
C ALA A 543 -13.50 21.42 7.83
N GLN A 544 -13.45 20.71 8.96
CA GLN A 544 -14.02 21.19 10.21
C GLN A 544 -13.04 22.12 10.95
N PRO A 545 -13.52 23.13 11.72
CA PRO A 545 -12.65 24.11 12.37
C PRO A 545 -11.67 23.57 13.41
N ASP A 546 -11.99 22.42 14.00
CA ASP A 546 -11.19 21.71 15.01
C ASP A 546 -10.33 20.59 14.42
N GLY A 547 -10.34 20.43 13.09
CA GLY A 547 -9.47 19.51 12.37
C GLY A 547 -8.00 19.91 12.45
N GLN A 548 -7.14 18.90 12.42
CA GLN A 548 -5.69 19.05 12.43
C GLN A 548 -5.10 18.51 11.13
N GLY A 549 -4.35 19.37 10.44
CA GLY A 549 -3.53 18.96 9.31
C GLY A 549 -2.22 18.30 9.74
N MET A 550 -1.44 17.91 8.75
CA MET A 550 -0.08 17.43 8.92
C MET A 550 0.83 17.99 7.84
N SER A 551 2.09 18.16 8.19
CA SER A 551 3.13 18.51 7.23
C SER A 551 3.27 17.42 6.18
N HIS A 552 3.22 17.76 4.90
CA HIS A 552 3.20 16.76 3.82
C HIS A 552 3.81 17.30 2.52
N PHE A 553 4.60 16.47 1.84
CA PHE A 553 5.25 16.79 0.56
C PHE A 553 5.20 15.59 -0.38
N VAL A 554 4.53 15.70 -1.53
CA VAL A 554 4.33 14.60 -2.48
C VAL A 554 4.69 15.03 -3.91
N LYS A 555 5.40 14.16 -4.64
CA LYS A 555 5.62 14.30 -6.08
C LYS A 555 4.53 13.54 -6.83
N TYR A 556 4.01 14.10 -7.91
CA TYR A 556 3.15 13.35 -8.82
C TYR A 556 3.53 13.59 -10.28
N TYR A 557 3.35 12.57 -11.12
CA TYR A 557 3.65 12.66 -12.56
C TYR A 557 2.92 11.57 -13.34
N ALA A 558 2.81 11.75 -14.64
CA ALA A 558 2.35 10.74 -15.58
C ALA A 558 3.53 10.08 -16.30
N LEU A 559 3.35 8.85 -16.76
CA LEU A 559 4.29 8.22 -17.70
C LEU A 559 3.71 8.24 -19.12
N GLU A 560 4.58 8.26 -20.12
CA GLU A 560 4.23 7.99 -21.51
C GLU A 560 3.48 6.65 -21.60
N GLN A 561 2.27 6.66 -22.17
CA GLN A 561 1.46 5.44 -22.29
C GLN A 561 1.85 4.61 -23.52
N TYR A 562 1.38 3.36 -23.56
CA TYR A 562 1.58 2.47 -24.69
C TYR A 562 1.05 3.07 -26.01
N GLU A 563 -0.15 3.65 -25.99
CA GLU A 563 -0.79 4.27 -27.14
C GLU A 563 -0.04 5.52 -27.62
N ASP A 564 0.56 6.29 -26.70
CA ASP A 564 1.40 7.43 -27.05
C ASP A 564 2.67 6.99 -27.78
N THR A 565 3.25 5.87 -27.34
CA THR A 565 4.42 5.27 -27.97
C THR A 565 4.05 4.79 -29.38
N LEU A 566 2.94 4.05 -29.51
CA LEU A 566 2.47 3.48 -30.77
C LEU A 566 2.14 4.57 -31.82
N ARG A 567 1.48 5.66 -31.42
CA ARG A 567 1.11 6.76 -32.33
C ARG A 567 2.31 7.52 -32.90
N ARG A 568 3.46 7.42 -32.25
CA ARG A 568 4.70 8.11 -32.64
C ARG A 568 5.77 7.15 -33.14
N ALA A 569 5.45 5.86 -33.26
CA ALA A 569 6.31 4.91 -33.92
C ALA A 569 6.38 5.23 -35.42
N HIS A 570 7.60 5.33 -35.94
CA HIS A 570 7.85 5.50 -37.37
C HIS A 570 8.37 4.18 -37.94
N TYR A 571 7.63 3.61 -38.88
CA TYR A 571 8.04 2.41 -39.59
C TYR A 571 8.78 2.82 -40.87
N GLU A 572 10.03 2.37 -41.01
CA GLU A 572 10.80 2.49 -42.25
C GLU A 572 10.61 1.23 -43.08
N ASP A 573 10.61 1.38 -44.41
CA ASP A 573 10.56 0.23 -45.31
C ASP A 573 11.81 -0.64 -45.11
N ALA A 574 11.61 -1.91 -44.77
CA ALA A 574 12.64 -2.93 -44.68
C ALA A 574 12.20 -4.17 -45.47
N ASP A 575 13.14 -4.88 -46.11
CA ASP A 575 12.82 -6.15 -46.79
C ASP A 575 12.52 -7.23 -45.73
N LEU A 576 11.60 -8.16 -46.03
CA LEU A 576 11.17 -9.26 -45.16
C LEU A 576 12.34 -10.13 -44.65
N PHE A 577 13.49 -10.03 -45.32
CA PHE A 577 14.68 -10.84 -45.08
C PHE A 577 15.90 -10.03 -44.60
N GLU A 578 15.77 -8.71 -44.45
CA GLU A 578 16.80 -7.84 -43.87
C GLU A 578 16.25 -7.19 -42.61
N ASN A 579 16.71 -7.65 -41.44
CA ASN A 579 16.40 -6.99 -40.18
C ASN A 579 17.38 -5.80 -40.00
N PRO A 580 16.96 -4.53 -40.13
CA PRO A 580 17.85 -3.39 -39.97
C PRO A 580 18.40 -3.25 -38.53
N TYR A 581 17.85 -4.01 -37.57
CA TYR A 581 18.22 -4.02 -36.16
C TYR A 581 19.09 -5.22 -35.74
N GLU A 582 19.58 -6.05 -36.68
CA GLU A 582 20.44 -7.21 -36.41
C GLU A 582 21.90 -6.85 -36.03
N ASP A 583 22.22 -5.56 -35.97
CA ASP A 583 23.51 -5.09 -35.46
C ASP A 583 23.48 -4.99 -33.91
N PRO A 584 24.43 -5.63 -33.18
CA PRO A 584 24.53 -5.51 -31.72
C PRO A 584 24.60 -4.08 -31.19
N TRP A 585 24.99 -3.09 -32.00
CA TRP A 585 24.97 -1.67 -31.60
C TRP A 585 23.57 -1.06 -31.55
N HIS A 586 22.63 -1.54 -32.37
CA HIS A 586 21.23 -1.08 -32.36
C HIS A 586 20.40 -1.75 -31.25
N THR A 587 20.81 -2.93 -30.78
CA THR A 587 20.06 -3.72 -29.79
C THR A 587 20.34 -3.32 -28.34
N TYR A 588 21.45 -2.59 -28.08
CA TYR A 588 21.98 -2.42 -26.72
C TYR A 588 22.10 -0.98 -26.24
N VAL A 589 21.95 0.01 -27.11
CA VAL A 589 22.21 1.41 -26.75
C VAL A 589 21.15 2.32 -27.36
N PHE A 590 20.58 3.21 -26.53
CA PHE A 590 19.72 4.35 -26.91
C PHE A 590 20.37 5.38 -27.86
N LEU A 591 21.30 5.00 -28.74
CA LEU A 591 22.05 5.92 -29.59
C LEU A 591 21.71 5.73 -31.08
N ARG A 592 20.43 5.96 -31.39
CA ARG A 592 19.91 6.58 -32.63
C ARG A 592 18.38 6.67 -32.58
N ASP A 593 17.82 7.08 -31.44
CA ASP A 593 16.41 7.48 -31.46
C ASP A 593 16.33 8.78 -32.28
N ARG A 594 15.89 8.69 -33.54
CA ARG A 594 15.72 9.86 -34.42
C ARG A 594 14.77 10.89 -33.79
N LYS A 595 13.87 10.47 -32.90
CA LYS A 595 13.00 11.37 -32.13
C LYS A 595 13.80 12.32 -31.24
N MET A 596 14.94 11.88 -30.67
CA MET A 596 15.83 12.76 -29.93
C MET A 596 16.50 13.78 -30.84
N LEU A 597 16.79 13.44 -32.11
CA LEU A 597 17.29 14.41 -33.09
C LEU A 597 16.24 15.49 -33.41
N ASP A 598 14.96 15.15 -33.45
CA ASP A 598 13.88 16.12 -33.65
C ASP A 598 13.81 17.16 -32.52
N ALA A 599 14.29 16.78 -31.33
CA ALA A 599 14.39 17.62 -30.16
C ALA A 599 15.74 18.35 -30.03
N LEU A 600 16.66 18.19 -30.96
CA LEU A 600 17.96 18.86 -30.94
C LEU A 600 18.03 19.95 -32.02
N GLU A 601 18.60 21.09 -31.66
CA GLU A 601 18.94 22.17 -32.57
C GLU A 601 20.44 22.43 -32.46
N ILE A 602 21.14 22.36 -33.59
CA ILE A 602 22.57 22.59 -33.67
C ILE A 602 22.79 24.02 -34.16
N GLY A 603 23.35 24.86 -33.30
CA GLY A 603 23.72 26.24 -33.61
C GLY A 603 24.89 26.29 -34.61
N GLU A 604 25.07 27.45 -35.25
CA GLU A 604 26.18 27.67 -36.20
C GLU A 604 27.58 27.54 -35.57
N ASP A 605 27.67 27.60 -34.24
CA ASP A 605 28.87 27.44 -33.42
C ASP A 605 29.08 25.99 -32.91
N GLU A 606 28.35 25.01 -33.46
CA GLU A 606 28.30 23.62 -33.00
C GLU A 606 27.73 23.45 -31.58
N SER A 607 27.11 24.50 -31.00
CA SER A 607 26.33 24.35 -29.77
C SER A 607 25.09 23.50 -30.03
N VAL A 608 24.73 22.65 -29.06
CA VAL A 608 23.56 21.79 -29.16
C VAL A 608 22.54 22.25 -28.13
N THR A 609 21.40 22.75 -28.61
CA THR A 609 20.26 23.08 -27.76
C THR A 609 19.27 21.93 -27.80
N PHE A 610 18.91 21.42 -26.63
CA PHE A 610 17.88 20.39 -26.49
C PHE A 610 16.55 21.05 -26.12
N HIS A 611 15.54 20.75 -26.91
CA HIS A 611 14.16 21.25 -26.86
C HIS A 611 13.24 20.08 -26.51
N PRO A 612 13.20 19.65 -25.23
CA PRO A 612 12.45 18.48 -24.80
C PRO A 612 10.96 18.58 -25.18
N GLU A 613 10.39 19.78 -25.22
CA GLU A 613 9.00 20.04 -25.61
C GLU A 613 8.65 19.60 -27.04
N ARG A 614 9.65 19.46 -27.92
CA ARG A 614 9.48 18.88 -29.27
C ARG A 614 9.24 17.37 -29.22
N LEU A 615 9.67 16.70 -28.14
CA LEU A 615 9.24 15.35 -27.82
C LEU A 615 7.79 15.43 -27.41
N TYR A 616 7.45 15.78 -26.16
CA TYR A 616 6.06 15.95 -25.73
C TYR A 616 5.87 17.37 -25.16
N PRO A 617 4.73 18.03 -25.39
CA PRO A 617 4.52 19.40 -24.91
C PRO A 617 4.57 19.54 -23.38
N ASP A 618 4.44 18.42 -22.67
CA ASP A 618 4.32 18.28 -21.22
C ASP A 618 5.38 17.31 -20.65
N ILE A 619 6.52 17.16 -21.32
CA ILE A 619 7.64 16.33 -20.83
C ILE A 619 8.33 17.01 -19.64
N ASP A 620 8.79 16.19 -18.68
CA ASP A 620 9.68 16.61 -17.57
C ASP A 620 11.15 16.51 -18.03
#